data_AF-A0A7J8NQH0-F1
#
_entry.id   AF-A0A7J8NQH0-F1
#
_cell.length_a   1.000
_cell.length_b   1.000
_cell.length_c   1.000
_cell.angle_alpha   90.00
_cell.angle_beta   90.00
_cell.angle_gamma   90.00
#
_symmetry.space_group_name_H-M   'P 1'
#
loop_
_entity.id
_entity.type
_entity.pdbx_description
1 polymer ?
#
loop_
_entity_poly.entity_id
_entity_poly.type
_entity_poly.pdbx_seq_one_letter_code
_entity_poly.pdbx_strand_id
1 'polypeptide(L)'
;MFGPQSKMDIAFEWQAQFHILRPSIHARRANIIVKFQDLYGFTVEGNVDDVNVLNEVREKVRQQGRVWWALEASKGANWYLQPQISISQGIGLKSSLKLSGFVNAITLKKLIRKGIPPVLRPKVWFSLSGAAKKKSTVPESYYNDLLKAVEGMDTPATRQIDH
;
A
#
# COMPACT_ATOMS: atom_id res chain seq x y z
N MET A 1 29.77 -15.32 -69.49
CA MET A 1 30.87 -15.78 -68.62
C MET A 1 30.53 -15.35 -67.20
N PHE A 2 30.18 -16.31 -66.32
CA PHE A 2 29.88 -16.05 -64.91
C PHE A 2 31.07 -16.55 -64.09
N GLY A 3 31.83 -15.62 -63.52
CA GLY A 3 32.95 -15.95 -62.62
C GLY A 3 32.42 -16.40 -61.25
N PRO A 4 33.11 -17.31 -60.55
CA PRO A 4 32.70 -17.76 -59.23
C PRO A 4 32.82 -16.59 -58.25
N GLN A 5 31.70 -16.21 -57.62
CA GLN A 5 31.70 -15.23 -56.53
C GLN A 5 32.58 -15.75 -55.39
N SER A 6 33.49 -14.90 -54.91
CA SER A 6 34.42 -15.28 -53.86
C SER A 6 33.65 -15.49 -52.55
N LYS A 7 34.04 -16.48 -51.74
CA LYS A 7 33.47 -16.71 -50.40
C LYS A 7 33.55 -15.48 -49.50
N MET A 8 34.46 -14.54 -49.76
CA MET A 8 34.63 -13.32 -48.97
C MET A 8 33.58 -12.26 -49.29
N ASP A 9 33.13 -12.16 -50.55
CA ASP A 9 32.10 -11.19 -50.94
C ASP A 9 30.75 -11.53 -50.31
N ILE A 10 30.43 -12.83 -50.24
CA ILE A 10 29.23 -13.34 -49.57
C ILE A 10 29.29 -13.01 -48.07
N ALA A 11 30.44 -13.25 -47.41
CA ALA A 11 30.61 -12.99 -45.98
C ALA A 11 30.46 -11.51 -45.59
N PHE A 12 30.87 -10.58 -46.46
CA PHE A 12 30.70 -9.14 -46.26
C PHE A 12 29.24 -8.72 -46.37
N GLU A 13 28.48 -9.32 -47.29
CA GLU A 13 27.05 -9.06 -47.47
C GLU A 13 26.24 -9.61 -46.27
N TRP A 14 26.61 -10.78 -45.72
CA TRP A 14 26.03 -11.31 -44.48
C TRP A 14 26.39 -10.47 -43.25
N GLN A 15 27.59 -9.89 -43.19
CA GLN A 15 27.99 -8.97 -42.12
C GLN A 15 27.23 -7.65 -42.16
N ALA A 16 26.83 -7.17 -43.34
CA ALA A 16 25.99 -5.98 -43.50
C ALA A 16 24.53 -6.22 -43.06
N GLN A 17 24.05 -7.46 -43.06
CA GLN A 17 22.72 -7.83 -42.55
C GLN A 17 22.66 -7.98 -41.01
N PHE A 18 23.80 -8.11 -40.33
CA PHE A 18 23.85 -7.91 -38.88
C PHE A 18 23.88 -6.41 -38.59
N HIS A 19 22.76 -5.74 -38.88
CA HIS A 19 22.39 -4.56 -38.10
C HIS A 19 22.47 -4.98 -36.64
N ILE A 20 23.56 -4.58 -36.00
CA ILE A 20 23.87 -4.67 -34.58
C ILE A 20 22.54 -4.75 -33.84
N LEU A 21 22.21 -5.93 -33.31
CA LEU A 21 21.05 -6.14 -32.45
C LEU A 21 21.27 -5.28 -31.22
N ARG A 22 21.04 -3.97 -31.36
CA ARG A 22 21.13 -3.00 -30.29
C ARG A 22 20.06 -3.46 -29.30
N PRO A 23 20.46 -3.86 -28.08
CA PRO A 23 19.48 -4.21 -27.07
C PRO A 23 18.49 -3.03 -26.95
N SER A 24 17.20 -3.36 -26.95
CA SER A 24 16.14 -2.37 -26.80
C SER A 24 16.42 -1.51 -25.56
N ILE A 25 15.94 -0.26 -25.55
CA ILE A 25 16.16 0.64 -24.41
C ILE A 25 15.66 -0.01 -23.10
N HIS A 26 14.58 -0.78 -23.17
CA HIS A 26 14.07 -1.60 -22.07
C HIS A 26 15.07 -2.68 -21.61
N ALA A 27 15.70 -3.41 -22.53
CA ALA A 27 16.72 -4.41 -22.20
C ALA A 27 17.98 -3.79 -21.57
N ARG A 28 18.34 -2.55 -21.94
CA ARG A 28 19.48 -1.84 -21.31
C ARG A 28 19.15 -1.31 -19.92
N ARG A 29 17.92 -0.85 -19.70
CA ARG A 29 17.46 -0.35 -18.39
C ARG A 29 17.27 -1.49 -17.39
N ALA A 30 16.80 -2.65 -17.84
CA ALA A 30 16.63 -3.85 -17.01
C ALA A 30 17.92 -4.31 -16.29
N ASN A 31 19.09 -4.00 -16.82
CA ASN A 31 20.37 -4.36 -16.19
C ASN A 31 20.87 -3.33 -15.16
N ILE A 32 20.17 -2.20 -14.97
CA ILE A 32 20.53 -1.19 -13.98
C ILE A 32 19.71 -1.45 -12.71
N ILE A 33 20.37 -2.04 -11.72
CA ILE A 33 19.78 -2.27 -10.40
C ILE A 33 20.00 -1.00 -9.57
N VAL A 34 18.90 -0.40 -9.12
CA VAL A 34 18.88 0.81 -8.28
C VAL A 34 18.28 0.44 -6.94
N LYS A 35 18.90 0.95 -5.86
CA LYS A 35 18.30 0.87 -4.53
C LYS A 35 17.37 2.06 -4.34
N PHE A 36 16.12 1.82 -4.01
CA PHE A 36 15.12 2.85 -3.74
C PHE A 36 14.29 2.51 -2.50
N GLN A 37 13.54 3.48 -1.99
CA GLN A 37 12.69 3.32 -0.81
C GLN A 37 11.23 3.20 -1.22
N ASP A 38 10.56 2.12 -0.80
CA ASP A 38 9.12 1.94 -1.01
C ASP A 38 8.29 2.92 -0.13
N LEU A 39 6.98 2.99 -0.39
CA LEU A 39 5.99 3.79 0.34
C LEU A 39 5.97 3.54 1.85
N TYR A 40 6.44 2.37 2.28
CA TYR A 40 6.50 1.97 3.69
C TYR A 40 7.88 2.20 4.33
N GLY A 41 8.84 2.73 3.58
CA GLY A 41 10.17 3.06 4.10
C GLY A 41 11.22 1.95 3.95
N PHE A 42 10.85 0.80 3.39
CA PHE A 42 11.77 -0.31 3.14
C PHE A 42 12.68 -0.02 1.95
N THR A 43 13.96 -0.32 2.08
CA THR A 43 14.94 -0.26 0.98
C THR A 43 14.82 -1.50 0.12
N VAL A 44 14.48 -1.31 -1.15
CA VAL A 44 14.30 -2.37 -2.15
C VAL A 44 15.28 -2.13 -3.30
N GLU A 45 15.82 -3.22 -3.83
CA GLU A 45 16.66 -3.19 -5.04
C GLU A 45 15.80 -3.58 -6.23
N GLY A 46 15.78 -2.76 -7.29
CA GLY A 46 14.97 -3.04 -8.47
C GLY A 46 15.41 -2.23 -9.69
N ASN A 47 14.70 -2.41 -10.79
CA ASN A 47 14.99 -1.74 -12.06
C ASN A 47 14.51 -0.27 -12.01
N VAL A 48 15.04 0.55 -12.93
CA VAL A 48 14.55 1.90 -13.22
C VAL A 48 13.05 1.92 -13.54
N ASP A 49 12.52 0.89 -14.20
CA ASP A 49 11.09 0.80 -14.49
C ASP A 49 10.25 0.60 -13.20
N ASP A 50 10.77 -0.14 -12.22
CA ASP A 50 10.12 -0.32 -10.92
C ASP A 50 10.05 1.00 -10.14
N VAL A 51 11.11 1.83 -10.24
CA VAL A 51 11.14 3.18 -9.67
C VAL A 51 10.07 4.08 -10.32
N ASN A 52 9.89 3.99 -11.62
CA ASN A 52 8.86 4.76 -12.33
C ASN A 52 7.45 4.34 -11.89
N VAL A 53 7.19 3.03 -11.83
CA VAL A 53 5.92 2.48 -11.32
C VAL A 53 5.69 2.96 -9.88
N LEU A 54 6.72 2.91 -9.03
CA LEU A 54 6.62 3.37 -7.65
C LEU A 54 6.25 4.85 -7.57
N ASN A 55 6.82 5.69 -8.45
CA ASN A 55 6.49 7.11 -8.49
C ASN A 55 5.02 7.34 -8.91
N GLU A 56 4.52 6.58 -9.89
CA GLU A 56 3.10 6.63 -10.25
C GLU A 56 2.18 6.20 -9.10
N VAL A 57 2.53 5.14 -8.37
CA VAL A 57 1.76 4.68 -7.21
C VAL A 57 1.79 5.74 -6.11
N ARG A 58 2.93 6.37 -5.86
CA ARG A 58 3.06 7.48 -4.90
C ARG A 58 2.14 8.64 -5.27
N GLU A 59 2.08 9.04 -6.54
CA GLU A 59 1.15 10.07 -7.00
C GLU A 59 -0.32 9.66 -6.85
N LYS A 60 -0.67 8.41 -7.18
CA LYS A 60 -2.03 7.87 -6.96
C LYS A 60 -2.42 7.88 -5.47
N VAL A 61 -1.51 7.49 -4.58
CA VAL A 61 -1.71 7.56 -3.12
C VAL A 61 -1.89 9.00 -2.67
N ARG A 62 -1.12 9.95 -3.22
CA ARG A 62 -1.24 11.37 -2.93
C ARG A 62 -2.58 11.95 -3.39
N GLN A 63 -3.05 11.57 -4.58
CA GLN A 63 -4.38 11.92 -5.08
C GLN A 63 -5.48 11.39 -4.16
N GLN A 64 -5.40 10.12 -3.76
CA GLN A 64 -6.33 9.53 -2.81
C GLN A 64 -6.27 10.24 -1.45
N GLY A 65 -5.08 10.65 -1.00
CA GLY A 65 -4.88 11.49 0.19
C GLY A 65 -5.62 12.82 0.11
N ARG A 66 -5.59 13.50 -1.04
CA ARG A 66 -6.36 14.73 -1.24
C ARG A 66 -7.86 14.53 -1.14
N VAL A 67 -8.38 13.43 -1.70
CA VAL A 67 -9.81 13.09 -1.57
C VAL A 67 -10.18 12.86 -0.11
N TRP A 68 -9.34 12.12 0.63
CA TRP A 68 -9.52 11.92 2.06
C TRP A 68 -9.52 13.23 2.84
N TRP A 69 -8.56 14.13 2.58
CA TRP A 69 -8.50 15.43 3.25
C TRP A 69 -9.67 16.35 2.89
N ALA A 70 -10.10 16.39 1.64
CA ALA A 70 -11.28 17.17 1.22
C ALA A 70 -12.56 16.67 1.92
N LEU A 71 -12.67 15.35 2.08
CA LEU A 71 -13.82 14.74 2.74
C LEU A 71 -13.77 14.95 4.26
N GLU A 72 -12.58 14.94 4.86
CA GLU A 72 -12.35 15.32 6.25
C GLU A 72 -12.70 16.81 6.49
N ALA A 73 -12.30 17.70 5.59
CA ALA A 73 -12.59 19.12 5.70
C ALA A 73 -14.08 19.44 5.56
N SER A 74 -14.80 18.69 4.71
CA SER A 74 -16.24 18.90 4.50
C SER A 74 -17.12 18.26 5.57
N LYS A 75 -16.81 17.03 6.01
CA LYS A 75 -17.59 16.30 7.02
C LYS A 75 -17.16 16.56 8.46
N GLY A 76 -15.99 17.17 8.65
CA GLY A 76 -15.37 17.40 9.95
C GLY A 76 -14.35 16.33 10.31
N ALA A 77 -13.47 16.70 11.25
CA ALA A 77 -12.46 15.81 11.79
C ALA A 77 -13.12 14.57 12.40
N ASN A 78 -12.53 13.40 12.15
CA ASN A 78 -12.98 12.11 12.65
C ASN A 78 -14.39 11.69 12.21
N TRP A 79 -14.87 12.11 11.04
CA TRP A 79 -16.20 11.71 10.52
C TRP A 79 -16.38 10.18 10.41
N TYR A 80 -15.28 9.43 10.29
CA TYR A 80 -15.25 7.96 10.28
C TYR A 80 -15.35 7.32 11.69
N LEU A 81 -15.31 8.11 12.76
CA LEU A 81 -15.60 7.68 14.15
C LEU A 81 -17.09 7.64 14.46
N GLN A 82 -17.96 7.65 13.43
CA GLN A 82 -19.40 7.58 13.60
C GLN A 82 -19.74 6.44 14.59
N PRO A 83 -20.49 6.72 15.67
CA PRO A 83 -20.83 5.72 16.66
C PRO A 83 -21.46 4.57 15.90
N GLN A 84 -20.88 3.38 16.04
CA GLN A 84 -21.60 2.15 15.74
C GLN A 84 -22.97 2.34 16.36
N ILE A 85 -23.97 2.50 15.51
CA ILE A 85 -25.34 2.71 15.91
C ILE A 85 -25.59 1.58 16.89
N SER A 86 -25.75 1.90 18.17
CA SER A 86 -26.35 0.98 19.12
C SER A 86 -27.71 0.68 18.53
N ILE A 87 -27.80 -0.42 17.79
CA ILE A 87 -29.03 -0.99 17.25
C ILE A 87 -30.01 -1.26 18.43
N SER A 88 -29.54 -1.21 19.68
CA SER A 88 -30.27 -1.50 20.89
C SER A 88 -30.85 -0.32 21.70
N GLN A 89 -30.65 0.97 21.36
CA GLN A 89 -31.19 2.04 22.24
C GLN A 89 -31.86 3.23 21.52
N GLY A 90 -33.19 3.30 21.69
CA GLY A 90 -33.97 4.53 21.69
C GLY A 90 -34.53 4.96 20.35
N ILE A 91 -35.77 4.53 20.10
CA ILE A 91 -36.74 5.03 19.12
C ILE A 91 -37.05 6.50 19.45
N GLY A 92 -37.10 7.39 18.47
CA GLY A 92 -37.64 8.74 18.70
C GLY A 92 -37.27 9.79 17.68
N LEU A 93 -35.97 10.04 17.43
CA LEU A 93 -35.53 11.24 16.66
C LEU A 93 -34.42 10.96 15.62
N LYS A 94 -34.19 9.68 15.27
CA LYS A 94 -32.92 9.22 14.66
C LYS A 94 -32.97 8.83 13.18
N SER A 95 -34.02 9.12 12.41
CA SER A 95 -34.12 8.65 11.01
C SER A 95 -33.09 9.31 10.08
N SER A 96 -32.96 10.64 10.13
CA SER A 96 -31.97 11.41 9.33
C SER A 96 -30.51 11.13 9.73
N LEU A 97 -30.23 11.00 11.04
CA LEU A 97 -28.91 10.64 11.57
C LEU A 97 -28.50 9.20 11.20
N LYS A 98 -29.47 8.29 11.12
CA LYS A 98 -29.22 6.92 10.64
C LYS A 98 -28.91 6.92 9.15
N LEU A 99 -29.70 7.60 8.32
CA LEU A 99 -29.48 7.67 6.87
C LEU A 99 -28.14 8.32 6.50
N SER A 100 -27.80 9.46 7.12
CA SER A 100 -26.49 10.10 6.93
C SER A 100 -25.34 9.20 7.40
N GLY A 101 -25.50 8.50 8.53
CA GLY A 101 -24.55 7.49 8.99
C GLY A 101 -24.37 6.31 8.02
N PHE A 102 -25.45 5.82 7.40
CA PHE A 102 -25.37 4.76 6.38
C PHE A 102 -24.68 5.24 5.10
N VAL A 103 -25.01 6.44 4.61
CA VAL A 103 -24.33 7.04 3.45
C VAL A 103 -22.84 7.25 3.77
N ASN A 104 -22.52 7.72 4.97
CA ASN A 104 -21.15 7.86 5.44
C ASN A 104 -20.43 6.51 5.45
N ALA A 105 -21.04 5.46 5.98
CA ALA A 105 -20.45 4.11 5.99
C ALA A 105 -20.20 3.56 4.57
N ILE A 106 -21.12 3.79 3.63
CA ILE A 106 -20.94 3.40 2.22
C ILE A 106 -19.79 4.17 1.59
N THR A 107 -19.71 5.49 1.82
CA THR A 107 -18.59 6.30 1.32
C THR A 107 -17.25 5.87 1.93
N LEU A 108 -17.22 5.59 3.23
CA LEU A 108 -16.03 5.09 3.93
C LEU A 108 -15.57 3.74 3.38
N LYS A 109 -16.50 2.80 3.16
CA LYS A 109 -16.22 1.50 2.54
C LYS A 109 -15.61 1.65 1.14
N LYS A 110 -16.15 2.56 0.33
CA LYS A 110 -15.60 2.86 -1.01
C LYS A 110 -14.20 3.45 -0.92
N LEU A 111 -13.96 4.38 0.00
CA LEU A 111 -12.64 5.01 0.20
C LEU A 111 -11.59 4.00 0.69
N ILE A 112 -11.93 3.14 1.64
CA ILE A 112 -11.01 2.11 2.17
C ILE A 112 -10.60 1.14 1.06
N ARG A 113 -11.53 0.73 0.19
CA ARG A 113 -11.22 -0.11 -0.98
C ARG A 113 -10.27 0.55 -1.98
N LYS A 114 -10.22 1.89 -2.01
CA LYS A 114 -9.26 2.66 -2.83
C LYS A 114 -7.94 2.94 -2.12
N GLY A 115 -7.85 2.61 -0.83
CA GLY A 115 -6.66 2.79 -0.01
C GLY A 115 -6.82 3.91 1.02
N ILE A 116 -6.27 3.64 2.20
CA ILE A 116 -6.15 4.62 3.29
C ILE A 116 -4.76 5.26 3.22
N PRO A 117 -4.67 6.60 3.20
CA PRO A 117 -3.40 7.32 3.24
C PRO A 117 -2.58 6.92 4.49
N PRO A 118 -1.26 6.73 4.38
CA PRO A 118 -0.42 6.22 5.48
C PRO A 118 -0.61 6.97 6.81
N VAL A 119 -0.71 8.31 6.76
CA VAL A 119 -0.87 9.18 7.94
C VAL A 119 -2.18 8.92 8.70
N LEU A 120 -3.25 8.51 8.00
CA LEU A 120 -4.56 8.27 8.60
C LEU A 120 -4.75 6.82 9.06
N ARG A 121 -3.89 5.88 8.63
CA ARG A 121 -4.02 4.46 8.96
C ARG A 121 -4.10 4.19 10.47
N PRO A 122 -3.24 4.76 11.34
CA PRO A 122 -3.32 4.47 12.76
C PRO A 122 -4.68 4.85 13.36
N LYS A 123 -5.22 6.01 12.99
CA LYS A 123 -6.52 6.50 13.48
C LYS A 123 -7.67 5.67 12.93
N VAL A 124 -7.69 5.44 11.62
CA VAL A 124 -8.78 4.72 10.94
C VAL A 124 -8.79 3.25 11.35
N TRP A 125 -7.65 2.57 11.37
CA TRP A 125 -7.55 1.16 11.75
C TRP A 125 -7.87 0.93 13.23
N PHE A 126 -7.37 1.78 14.13
CA PHE A 126 -7.68 1.68 15.56
C PHE A 126 -9.18 1.74 15.83
N SER A 127 -9.88 2.58 15.05
CA SER A 127 -11.31 2.83 15.22
C SER A 127 -12.19 1.77 14.57
N LEU A 128 -11.83 1.31 13.37
CA LEU A 128 -12.64 0.34 12.61
C LEU A 128 -12.42 -1.11 13.03
N SER A 129 -11.24 -1.47 13.55
CA SER A 129 -10.92 -2.84 13.97
C SER A 129 -11.63 -3.30 15.24
N GLY A 130 -12.27 -2.38 15.98
CA GLY A 130 -12.77 -2.64 17.32
C GLY A 130 -11.67 -2.70 18.39
N ALA A 131 -10.41 -2.44 18.03
CA ALA A 131 -9.30 -2.33 18.99
C ALA A 131 -9.57 -1.23 20.02
N ALA A 132 -10.16 -0.11 19.62
CA ALA A 132 -10.60 0.94 20.55
C ALA A 132 -11.54 0.42 21.64
N LYS A 133 -12.52 -0.43 21.27
CA LYS A 133 -13.45 -1.04 22.22
C LYS A 133 -12.72 -1.99 23.18
N LYS A 134 -11.84 -2.86 22.64
CA LYS A 134 -11.03 -3.78 23.47
C LYS A 134 -10.10 -3.03 24.43
N LYS A 135 -9.49 -1.94 23.99
CA LYS A 135 -8.66 -1.07 24.84
C LYS A 135 -9.49 -0.39 25.93
N SER A 136 -10.72 0.03 25.64
CA SER A 136 -11.59 0.67 26.64
C SER A 136 -12.13 -0.26 27.71
N THR A 137 -12.23 -1.57 27.44
CA THR A 137 -12.77 -2.56 28.38
C THR A 137 -11.77 -3.03 29.44
N VAL A 138 -10.52 -2.61 29.32
CA VAL A 138 -9.37 -3.20 30.00
C VAL A 138 -8.51 -2.07 30.59
N PRO A 139 -7.87 -2.24 31.75
CA PRO A 139 -7.00 -1.21 32.32
C PRO A 139 -5.79 -0.93 31.42
N GLU A 140 -5.24 0.28 31.52
CA GLU A 140 -4.08 0.70 30.71
C GLU A 140 -2.83 -0.16 30.97
N SER A 141 -2.69 -0.72 32.18
CA SER A 141 -1.58 -1.60 32.54
C SER A 141 -1.66 -2.98 31.91
N TYR A 142 -2.83 -3.43 31.44
CA TYR A 142 -3.05 -4.82 31.05
C TYR A 142 -2.02 -5.36 30.05
N TYR A 143 -1.73 -4.59 29.00
CA TYR A 143 -0.75 -5.04 28.01
C TYR A 143 0.67 -5.12 28.60
N ASN A 144 1.03 -4.17 29.46
CA ASN A 144 2.32 -4.17 30.14
C ASN A 144 2.44 -5.32 31.15
N ASP A 145 1.34 -5.66 31.83
CA ASP A 145 1.30 -6.77 32.78
C ASP A 145 1.44 -8.11 32.04
N LEU A 146 0.82 -8.25 30.87
CA LEU A 146 1.02 -9.41 29.99
C LEU A 146 2.46 -9.52 29.48
N LEU A 147 3.09 -8.39 29.11
CA LEU A 147 4.49 -8.40 28.70
C LEU A 147 5.40 -8.88 29.82
N LYS A 148 5.25 -8.34 31.03
CA LYS A 148 6.02 -8.75 32.21
C LYS A 148 5.82 -10.22 32.57
N ALA A 149 4.60 -10.74 32.38
CA ALA A 149 4.30 -12.14 32.66
C ALA A 149 5.01 -13.09 31.67
N VAL A 150 5.26 -12.66 30.44
CA VAL A 150 5.91 -13.46 29.38
C VAL A 150 7.42 -13.20 29.33
N GLU A 151 7.91 -12.12 29.94
CA GLU A 151 9.32 -11.76 30.00
C GLU A 151 10.15 -12.87 30.67
N GLY A 152 11.08 -13.47 29.92
CA GLY A 152 11.92 -14.59 30.37
C GLY A 152 11.28 -15.97 30.24
N MET A 153 10.06 -16.09 29.70
CA MET A 153 9.45 -17.39 29.41
C MET A 153 9.88 -17.93 28.04
N ASP A 154 10.35 -19.18 28.06
CA ASP A 154 10.83 -19.87 26.86
C ASP A 154 9.73 -20.79 26.32
N THR A 155 8.86 -20.24 25.47
CA THR A 155 7.74 -20.94 24.84
C THR A 155 8.04 -21.21 23.35
N PRO A 156 7.38 -22.20 22.72
CA PRO A 156 7.51 -22.39 21.28
C PRO A 156 7.19 -21.13 20.45
N ALA A 157 6.28 -20.28 20.94
CA ALA A 157 5.92 -19.03 20.28
C ALA A 157 7.02 -17.97 20.40
N THR A 158 7.65 -17.82 21.57
CA THR A 158 8.75 -16.85 21.75
C THR A 158 9.98 -17.24 20.92
N ARG A 159 10.31 -18.53 20.86
CA ARG A 159 11.39 -19.04 19.99
C ARG A 159 11.20 -18.76 18.51
N GLN A 160 9.95 -18.71 18.02
CA GLN A 160 9.65 -18.36 16.63
C GLN A 160 9.72 -16.86 16.35
N ILE A 161 9.54 -16.02 17.37
CA ILE A 161 9.60 -14.56 17.23
C ILE A 161 11.07 -14.09 17.21
N ASP A 162 11.93 -14.76 17.98
CA ASP A 162 13.35 -14.40 18.11
C ASP A 162 14.22 -14.88 16.93
N HIS A 163 13.73 -15.84 16.14
CA HIS A 163 14.41 -16.44 14.98
C HIS A 163 14.03 -15.78 13.66
#